data_AF-A0A4R9BZG0-F1
#
_entry.id   AF-A0A4R9BZG0-F1
#
_cell.length_a   1.000
_cell.length_b   1.000
_cell.length_c   1.000
_cell.angle_alpha   90.00
_cell.angle_beta   90.00
_cell.angle_gamma   90.00
#
_symmetry.space_group_name_H-M   'P 1'
#
loop_
_entity.id
_entity.type
_entity.pdbx_description
1 polymer ?
#
loop_
_entity_poly.entity_id
_entity_poly.type
_entity_poly.pdbx_seq_one_letter_code
_entity_poly.pdbx_strand_id
1 'polypeptide(L)' 'PTRNIKVTKNWKLLTAEKPVDKIEVELYKDGVATGKKLVLTKDNNWIGEFKNLEVANGLGNINYHKYTVKEV' A
#
# COMPACT_ATOMS: atom_id res chain seq x y z
N PRO A 1 -8.19 -13.81 -11.27
CA PRO A 1 -6.82 -13.74 -10.73
C PRO A 1 -6.68 -12.61 -9.69
N THR A 2 -5.85 -12.82 -8.67
CA THR A 2 -5.54 -11.81 -7.66
C THR A 2 -4.04 -11.56 -7.57
N ARG A 3 -3.66 -10.43 -6.98
CA ARG A 3 -2.28 -10.11 -6.62
C ARG A 3 -2.21 -9.50 -5.22
N ASN A 4 -1.02 -9.51 -4.64
CA ASN A 4 -0.73 -8.77 -3.42
C ASN A 4 0.18 -7.58 -3.73
N ILE A 5 0.08 -6.54 -2.91
CA ILE A 5 0.93 -5.35 -2.97
C ILE A 5 1.57 -5.17 -1.61
N LYS A 6 2.89 -5.37 -1.57
CA LYS A 6 3.72 -5.08 -0.39
C LYS A 6 4.10 -3.60 -0.39
N VAL A 7 4.01 -2.98 0.77
CA VAL A 7 4.31 -1.58 1.01
C VAL A 7 5.44 -1.49 2.03
N THR A 8 6.46 -0.69 1.72
CA THR A 8 7.58 -0.40 2.62
C THR A 8 7.80 1.10 2.66
N LYS A 9 7.86 1.70 3.85
CA LYS A 9 8.29 3.10 4.00
C LYS A 9 9.81 3.14 4.18
N ASN A 10 10.47 3.72 3.18
CA ASN A 10 11.91 3.98 3.23
C ASN A 10 12.15 5.40 3.77
N TRP A 11 12.85 5.49 4.89
CA TRP A 11 13.24 6.75 5.51
C TRP A 11 14.64 7.15 5.01
N LYS A 12 14.76 8.32 4.37
CA LYS A 12 16.04 8.93 3.98
C LYS A 12 16.34 10.09 4.91
N LEU A 13 16.83 9.77 6.10
CA LEU A 13 17.11 10.72 7.18
C LEU A 13 18.62 10.80 7.43
N LEU A 14 19.08 11.92 8.00
CA LEU A 14 20.46 12.08 8.46
C LEU A 14 20.72 11.32 9.78
N THR A 15 19.67 11.05 10.55
CA THR A 15 19.72 10.35 11.84
C THR A 15 18.88 9.07 11.81
N ALA A 16 19.14 8.15 12.75
CA ALA A 16 18.41 6.88 12.87
C ALA A 16 17.01 7.04 13.48
N GLU A 17 16.74 8.17 14.14
CA GLU A 17 15.48 8.48 14.78
C GLU A 17 14.43 8.82 13.73
N LYS A 18 13.27 8.16 13.81
CA LYS A 18 12.15 8.40 12.91
C LYS A 18 11.26 9.47 13.52
N PRO A 19 10.76 10.43 12.73
CA PRO A 19 10.04 11.59 13.26
C PRO A 19 8.64 11.28 13.78
N VAL A 20 8.13 10.08 13.52
CA VAL A 20 6.78 9.63 13.90
C VAL A 20 6.80 8.17 14.33
N ASP A 21 5.86 7.80 15.20
CA ASP A 21 5.69 6.42 15.67
C ASP A 21 4.92 5.54 14.67
N LYS A 22 4.06 6.16 13.86
CA LYS A 22 3.26 5.50 12.84
C LYS A 22 2.98 6.42 11.64
N ILE A 23 2.74 5.82 10.49
CA ILE A 23 2.07 6.44 9.35
C ILE A 23 0.88 5.60 8.93
N GLU A 24 -0.12 6.23 8.35
CA GLU A 24 -1.23 5.55 7.70
C GLU A 24 -1.08 5.69 6.19
N VAL A 25 -1.31 4.61 5.45
CA VAL A 25 -1.29 4.61 3.99
C VAL A 25 -2.59 4.01 3.46
N GLU A 26 -3.09 4.54 2.35
CA GLU A 26 -4.31 4.09 1.70
C GLU A 26 -4.03 3.55 0.30
N LEU A 27 -4.70 2.45 -0.03
CA LEU A 27 -4.70 1.86 -1.37
C LEU A 27 -5.66 2.61 -2.29
N TYR A 28 -5.19 2.93 -3.49
CA TYR A 28 -5.98 3.50 -4.57
C TYR A 28 -6.09 2.48 -5.71
N LYS A 29 -7.29 2.34 -6.27
CA LYS A 29 -7.60 1.50 -7.44
C LYS A 29 -8.02 2.42 -8.57
N ASP A 30 -7.27 2.40 -9.66
CA ASP A 30 -7.51 3.23 -10.85
C ASP A 30 -7.61 4.73 -10.52
N GLY A 31 -6.79 5.18 -9.57
CA GLY A 31 -6.78 6.58 -9.10
C GLY A 31 -7.83 6.92 -8.05
N VAL A 32 -8.75 6.00 -7.73
CA VAL A 32 -9.82 6.20 -6.74
C VAL A 32 -9.43 5.55 -5.40
N ALA A 33 -9.67 6.28 -4.30
CA ALA A 33 -9.45 5.79 -2.94
C ALA A 33 -10.33 4.56 -2.65
N THR A 34 -9.77 3.51 -2.05
CA THR A 34 -10.52 2.28 -1.76
C THR A 34 -11.06 2.22 -0.33
N GLY A 35 -10.66 3.13 0.55
CA GLY A 35 -10.90 3.06 1.99
C GLY A 35 -10.06 2.00 2.71
N LYS A 36 -9.30 1.16 1.98
CA LYS A 36 -8.42 0.15 2.58
C LYS A 36 -7.12 0.81 3.01
N LYS A 37 -6.84 0.75 4.31
CA LYS A 37 -5.67 1.38 4.91
C LYS A 37 -4.75 0.39 5.60
N LEU A 38 -3.48 0.76 5.72
CA LEU A 38 -2.48 0.08 6.53
C LEU A 38 -1.81 1.09 7.45
N VAL A 39 -1.55 0.66 8.69
CA VAL A 39 -0.71 1.41 9.61
C VAL A 39 0.69 0.80 9.59
N LEU A 40 1.68 1.62 9.25
CA LEU A 40 3.09 1.23 9.26
C LEU A 40 3.74 1.84 10.51
N THR A 41 4.43 1.02 11.30
CA THR A 41 5.03 1.39 12.58
C THR A 41 6.45 0.85 12.67
N LYS A 42 7.18 1.25 13.71
CA LYS A 42 8.48 0.63 14.02
C LYS A 42 8.38 -0.89 14.26
N ASP A 43 7.32 -1.33 14.93
CA ASP A 43 7.14 -2.74 15.32
C ASP A 43 6.92 -3.67 14.11
N ASN A 44 6.26 -3.18 13.07
CA ASN A 44 6.11 -3.94 11.81
C ASN A 44 7.22 -3.64 10.79
N ASN A 45 8.33 -3.08 11.24
CA ASN A 45 9.46 -2.67 10.40
C ASN A 45 9.06 -1.76 9.24
N TRP A 46 8.00 -0.97 9.42
CA TRP A 46 7.44 -0.08 8.41
C TRP A 46 7.00 -0.81 7.14
N ILE A 47 6.49 -2.03 7.29
CA ILE A 47 6.05 -2.90 6.21
C ILE A 47 4.58 -3.30 6.41
N GLY A 48 3.83 -3.35 5.31
CA GLY A 48 2.48 -3.87 5.27
C GLY A 48 2.15 -4.47 3.91
N GLU A 49 1.02 -5.17 3.79
CA GLU A 49 0.63 -5.83 2.55
C GLU A 49 -0.89 -5.77 2.34
N PHE A 50 -1.31 -5.32 1.16
CA PHE A 50 -2.67 -5.49 0.67
C PHE A 50 -2.76 -6.80 -0.09
N LYS A 51 -3.59 -7.73 0.39
CA LYS A 51 -3.72 -9.08 -0.18
C LYS A 51 -4.98 -9.23 -1.03
N ASN A 52 -4.98 -10.22 -1.91
CA ASN A 52 -6.16 -10.66 -2.66
C ASN A 52 -6.81 -9.54 -3.48
N LEU A 53 -6.02 -8.68 -4.10
CA LEU A 53 -6.52 -7.61 -4.96
C LEU A 53 -6.81 -8.15 -6.35
N GLU A 54 -8.04 -7.98 -6.82
CA GLU A 54 -8.42 -8.35 -8.18
C GLU A 54 -7.53 -7.65 -9.20
N VAL A 55 -7.05 -8.40 -10.19
CA VAL A 55 -6.18 -7.83 -11.22
C VAL A 55 -6.97 -7.09 -12.30
N ALA A 56 -8.22 -7.46 -12.55
CA ALA A 56 -9.15 -6.90 -13.54
C ALA A 56 -10.59 -7.29 -13.17
N ASN A 57 -11.58 -6.68 -13.83
CA ASN A 57 -13.00 -7.05 -13.68
C ASN A 57 -13.29 -8.38 -14.40
N GLY A 58 -13.06 -9.51 -13.73
CA GLY A 58 -13.39 -10.85 -14.23
C GLY A 58 -12.32 -11.52 -15.10
N LEU A 59 -12.58 -12.77 -15.46
CA LEU A 59 -11.67 -13.62 -16.23
C LEU A 59 -11.73 -13.23 -17.73
N GLY A 60 -10.57 -13.11 -18.38
CA GLY A 60 -10.47 -12.72 -19.80
C GLY A 60 -10.44 -11.21 -20.05
N ASN A 61 -10.62 -10.39 -19.01
CA ASN A 61 -10.48 -8.94 -19.13
C ASN A 61 -8.99 -8.55 -19.19
N ILE A 62 -8.61 -7.79 -20.23
CA ILE A 62 -7.23 -7.31 -20.44
C ILE A 62 -6.96 -5.93 -19.82
N ASN A 63 -8.00 -5.25 -19.33
CA ASN A 63 -7.88 -3.97 -18.64
C ASN A 63 -7.53 -4.21 -17.17
N TYR A 64 -6.24 -4.25 -16.88
CA TYR A 64 -5.75 -4.47 -15.52
C TYR A 64 -5.89 -3.22 -14.65
N HIS A 65 -6.35 -3.41 -13.42
CA HIS A 65 -6.39 -2.36 -12.41
C HIS A 65 -5.00 -1.84 -12.10
N LYS A 66 -4.87 -0.51 -12.08
CA LYS A 66 -3.68 0.21 -11.60
C LYS A 66 -3.85 0.51 -10.12
N TYR A 67 -3.06 -0.16 -9.31
CA TYR A 67 -3.01 0.12 -7.88
C TYR A 67 -1.85 1.04 -7.54
N THR A 68 -2.11 2.01 -6.66
CA THR A 68 -1.10 2.88 -6.07
C THR A 68 -1.35 3.01 -4.57
N VAL A 69 -0.35 3.45 -3.83
CA VAL A 69 -0.44 3.68 -2.38
C VAL A 69 -0.04 5.12 -2.10
N LYS A 70 -0.79 5.80 -1.22
CA LYS A 70 -0.47 7.14 -0.74
C LYS A 70 -0.51 7.17 0.78
N GLU A 71 0.38 7.96 1.38
CA GLU A 71 0.28 8.33 2.78
C GLU A 71 -0.91 9.29 2.97
N VAL A 72 -1.65 9.14 4.08
CA VAL A 72 -2.88 9.91 4.38
C VAL A 72 -2.78 10.66 5.69
#